data_AF-A0A661MJM6-F1
#
_entry.id   AF-A0A661MJM6-F1
#
_cell.length_a   1.000
_cell.length_b   1.000
_cell.length_c   1.000
_cell.angle_alpha   90.00
_cell.angle_beta   90.00
_cell.angle_gamma   90.00
#
_symmetry.space_group_name_H-M   'P 1'
#
loop_
_entity.id
_entity.type
_entity.pdbx_description
1 polymer ?
#
loop_
_entity_poly.entity_id
_entity_poly.type
_entity_poly.pdbx_seq_one_letter_code
_entity_poly.pdbx_strand_id
1 'polypeptide(L)'
;MARILHIEDDPNNRRLVQKLLGAAGHEVIEAEGGVEGIQLARDTLPDLVLVDINIPDLDGYEVTLRLRGMPALQEIPIVAITAEGDRDSTLAVGCDGFIAKPIDAAHFAETIAQFLGGHREWADDGSDRLLRERTQKIVERLEKKIVELSVTNQRLEDIARLRREFLQNVSHELATPMTPVVGYLRLLLNEELGPLTDLQRKCLGAIETSTQRLRSVVDTLLDVSSLETGRMHYYTRPYDFREVATKALDQIRPKLDERDVTLVERVPDEPMPAQGDPDKLLRTMVHVLDNASKFTPTGGEVAVEVRPESDDHLLFAVADSGPGVRPEHIARIMEPFYQVDGSVTRDHGGVGLGLAFARRVTEALGGSIEISSPPAGEVAKRQLSGTLVELRVGRVPERPEIQSK
;
A
#
# COMPACT_ATOMS: atom_id res chain seq x y z
N MET A 1 23.62 20.85 41.13
CA MET A 1 23.37 19.69 40.25
C MET A 1 22.72 20.23 39.01
N ALA A 2 23.38 20.08 37.86
CA ALA A 2 22.89 20.56 36.57
C ALA A 2 22.51 19.37 35.68
N ARG A 3 21.53 19.55 34.79
CA ARG A 3 21.08 18.57 33.81
C ARG A 3 21.76 18.83 32.48
N ILE A 4 22.53 17.86 32.01
CA ILE A 4 23.35 17.98 30.80
C ILE A 4 22.81 16.98 29.78
N LEU A 5 22.36 17.47 28.63
CA LEU A 5 21.98 16.62 27.51
C LEU A 5 23.22 16.27 26.70
N HIS A 6 23.47 15.00 26.46
CA HIS A 6 24.59 14.49 25.66
C HIS A 6 24.07 13.71 24.45
N ILE A 7 24.31 14.25 23.26
CA ILE A 7 23.90 13.70 21.97
C ILE A 7 25.13 13.07 21.32
N GLU A 8 25.18 11.74 21.29
CA GLU A 8 26.36 10.97 20.85
C GLU A 8 25.91 9.55 20.46
N ASP A 9 26.33 9.06 19.30
CA ASP A 9 25.93 7.75 18.79
C ASP A 9 26.80 6.60 19.34
N ASP A 10 28.06 6.85 19.68
CA ASP A 10 28.95 5.82 20.27
C ASP A 10 28.62 5.56 21.76
N PRO A 11 28.15 4.35 22.12
CA PRO A 11 27.81 4.00 23.50
C PRO A 11 29.02 4.03 24.47
N ASN A 12 30.25 3.90 23.97
CA ASN A 12 31.45 4.02 24.81
C ASN A 12 31.72 5.47 25.21
N ASN A 13 31.54 6.41 24.27
CA ASN A 13 31.66 7.84 24.54
C ASN A 13 30.56 8.31 25.49
N ARG A 14 29.31 7.88 25.29
CA ARG A 14 28.20 8.15 26.22
C ARG A 14 28.53 7.72 27.64
N ARG A 15 28.99 6.47 27.82
CA ARG A 15 29.40 5.92 29.12
C ARG A 15 30.57 6.67 29.76
N LEU A 16 31.53 7.13 28.97
CA LEU A 16 32.66 7.92 29.47
C LEU A 16 32.16 9.26 30.04
N VAL A 17 31.40 10.01 29.25
CA VAL A 17 30.85 11.31 29.64
C VAL A 17 29.92 11.18 30.85
N GLN A 18 29.05 10.16 30.87
CA GLN A 18 28.18 9.85 32.00
C GLN A 18 28.96 9.63 33.30
N LYS A 19 30.07 8.87 33.24
CA LYS A 19 30.93 8.64 34.42
C LYS A 19 31.61 9.91 34.90
N LEU A 20 32.17 10.70 33.98
CA LEU A 20 32.93 11.91 34.32
C LEU A 20 32.01 12.97 34.94
N LEU A 21 30.87 13.25 34.31
CA LEU A 21 29.93 14.28 34.79
C LEU A 21 29.10 13.79 35.98
N GLY A 22 28.78 12.50 36.04
CA GLY A 22 28.14 11.89 37.21
C GLY A 22 29.02 11.97 38.46
N ALA A 23 30.32 11.72 38.34
CA ALA A 23 31.28 11.89 39.44
C ALA A 23 31.40 13.36 39.90
N ALA A 24 31.17 14.31 38.99
CA ALA A 24 31.12 15.74 39.29
C ALA A 24 29.76 16.22 39.83
N GLY A 25 28.77 15.32 40.00
CA GLY A 25 27.47 15.64 40.60
C GLY A 25 26.44 16.25 39.63
N HIS A 26 26.60 15.99 38.32
CA HIS A 26 25.64 16.37 37.28
C HIS A 26 24.78 15.18 36.85
N GLU A 27 23.57 15.47 36.38
CA GLU A 27 22.70 14.49 35.73
C GLU A 27 22.94 14.52 34.22
N VAL A 28 23.19 13.37 33.61
CA VAL A 28 23.41 13.25 32.16
C VAL A 28 22.19 12.60 31.52
N ILE A 29 21.54 13.34 30.63
CA ILE A 29 20.47 12.86 29.76
C ILE A 29 21.12 12.44 28.45
N GLU A 30 20.95 11.20 28.02
CA GLU A 30 21.60 10.66 26.83
C GLU A 30 20.64 10.64 25.64
N ALA A 31 21.13 10.97 24.45
CA ALA A 31 20.45 10.81 23.17
C ALA A 31 21.38 10.14 22.17
N GLU A 32 20.86 9.18 21.39
CA GLU A 32 21.65 8.41 20.42
C GLU A 32 21.75 9.09 19.05
N GLY A 33 20.89 10.08 18.79
CA GLY A 33 20.85 10.80 17.52
C GLY A 33 20.31 12.22 17.65
N GLY A 34 20.53 13.02 16.61
CA GLY A 34 20.15 14.43 16.57
C GLY A 34 18.64 14.67 16.67
N VAL A 35 17.82 13.81 16.06
CA VAL A 35 16.34 13.94 16.15
C VAL A 35 15.87 13.76 17.59
N GLU A 36 16.34 12.72 18.26
CA GLU A 36 16.02 12.41 19.65
C GLU A 36 16.53 13.50 20.59
N GLY A 37 17.78 13.95 20.39
CA GLY A 37 18.40 15.00 21.18
C GLY A 37 17.63 16.32 21.11
N ILE A 38 17.15 16.71 19.93
CA ILE A 38 16.32 17.93 19.78
C ILE A 38 15.01 17.81 20.57
N GLN A 39 14.38 16.64 20.55
CA GLN A 39 13.14 16.41 21.27
C GLN A 39 13.37 16.45 22.79
N LEU A 40 14.39 15.74 23.27
CA LEU A 40 14.77 15.74 24.69
C LEU A 40 15.15 17.14 25.19
N ALA A 41 15.85 17.93 24.38
CA ALA A 41 16.21 19.31 24.74
C ALA A 41 14.97 20.16 25.01
N ARG A 42 13.91 20.02 24.18
CA ARG A 42 12.64 20.74 24.35
C ARG A 42 11.90 20.31 25.60
N ASP A 43 11.85 19.00 25.86
CA ASP A 43 11.02 18.44 26.91
C ASP A 43 11.66 18.61 28.29
N THR A 44 13.00 18.60 28.35
CA THR A 44 13.74 18.60 29.61
C THR A 44 14.31 19.96 29.97
N LEU A 45 14.51 20.86 29.00
CA LEU A 45 15.17 22.17 29.18
C LEU A 45 16.49 22.03 29.98
N PRO A 46 17.53 21.41 29.39
CA PRO A 46 18.78 21.14 30.09
C PRO A 46 19.54 22.44 30.40
N ASP A 47 20.48 22.36 31.34
CA ASP A 47 21.36 23.47 31.70
C ASP A 47 22.56 23.58 30.75
N LEU A 48 22.88 22.52 29.98
CA LEU A 48 23.91 22.49 28.94
C LEU A 48 23.64 21.36 27.94
N VAL A 49 23.97 21.57 26.66
CA VAL A 49 23.93 20.54 25.62
C VAL A 49 25.34 20.23 25.13
N LEU A 50 25.71 18.95 25.19
CA LEU A 50 26.87 18.37 24.53
C LEU A 50 26.41 17.67 23.26
N VAL A 51 26.99 18.04 22.13
CA VAL A 51 26.62 17.47 20.83
C VAL A 51 27.86 16.96 20.11
N ASP A 52 27.87 15.67 19.74
CA ASP A 52 28.83 15.19 18.77
C ASP A 52 28.46 15.73 17.38
N ILE A 53 29.46 16.26 16.67
CA ILE A 53 29.29 16.74 15.29
C ILE A 53 29.01 15.57 14.34
N ASN A 54 29.62 14.40 14.59
CA ASN A 54 29.59 13.27 13.67
C ASN A 54 28.53 12.22 14.06
N ILE A 55 27.25 12.59 14.03
CA ILE A 55 26.14 11.65 14.27
C ILE A 55 25.40 11.29 12.96
N PRO A 56 24.87 10.06 12.83
CA PRO A 56 24.46 9.49 11.53
C PRO A 56 23.10 9.98 11.00
N ASP A 57 22.20 10.49 11.85
CA ASP A 57 20.83 10.88 11.47
C ASP A 57 20.70 12.37 11.11
N LEU A 58 21.36 13.25 11.86
CA LEU A 58 21.41 14.70 11.63
C LEU A 58 22.79 15.23 12.03
N ASP A 59 23.51 15.88 11.13
CA ASP A 59 24.80 16.51 11.46
C ASP A 59 24.67 17.40 12.73
N GLY A 60 25.62 17.30 13.67
CA GLY A 60 25.58 18.06 14.93
C GLY A 60 25.58 19.59 14.72
N TYR A 61 26.04 20.06 13.55
CA TYR A 61 25.83 21.46 13.13
C TYR A 61 24.35 21.79 12.91
N GLU A 62 23.60 20.91 12.25
CA GLU A 62 22.17 21.09 12.00
C GLU A 62 21.36 21.00 13.30
N VAL A 63 21.76 20.12 14.22
CA VAL A 63 21.19 20.05 15.58
C VAL A 63 21.35 21.40 16.28
N THR A 64 22.55 21.97 16.28
CA THR A 64 22.85 23.26 16.91
C THR A 64 21.99 24.39 16.34
N LEU A 65 21.88 24.48 15.01
CA LEU A 65 21.03 25.49 14.36
C LEU A 65 19.56 25.37 14.77
N ARG A 66 19.04 24.15 14.83
CA ARG A 66 17.65 23.91 15.22
C ARG A 66 17.39 24.28 16.67
N LEU A 67 18.31 23.95 17.59
CA LEU A 67 18.21 24.33 19.00
C LEU A 67 18.22 25.85 19.18
N ARG A 68 19.12 26.56 18.48
CA ARG A 68 19.19 28.04 18.50
C ARG A 68 17.95 28.73 17.92
N GLY A 69 17.27 28.08 16.98
CA GLY A 69 15.99 28.54 16.45
C GLY A 69 14.83 28.51 17.46
N MET A 70 15.02 27.93 18.65
CA MET A 70 13.96 27.79 19.66
C MET A 70 14.11 28.83 20.77
N PRO A 71 13.13 29.73 20.99
CA PRO A 71 13.24 30.80 21.98
C PRO A 71 13.57 30.33 23.40
N ALA A 72 13.06 29.16 23.79
CA ALA A 72 13.29 28.59 25.13
C ALA A 72 14.71 28.03 25.35
N LEU A 73 15.49 27.82 24.28
CA LEU A 73 16.80 27.18 24.34
C LEU A 73 17.95 28.12 23.93
N GLN A 74 17.63 29.37 23.55
CA GLN A 74 18.62 30.32 23.02
C GLN A 74 19.78 30.58 23.99
N GLU A 75 19.49 30.64 25.30
CA GLU A 75 20.48 30.96 26.32
C GLU A 75 21.21 29.73 26.90
N ILE A 76 20.79 28.51 26.55
CA ILE A 76 21.42 27.30 27.05
C ILE A 76 22.76 27.10 26.34
N PRO A 77 23.87 26.88 27.07
CA PRO A 77 25.17 26.65 26.45
C PRO A 77 25.16 25.37 25.60
N ILE A 78 25.64 25.47 24.36
CA ILE A 78 25.82 24.32 23.45
C ILE A 78 27.32 24.14 23.21
N VAL A 79 27.87 23.00 23.60
CA VAL A 79 29.29 22.67 23.46
C VAL A 79 29.42 21.47 22.52
N ALA A 80 30.16 21.64 21.44
CA ALA A 80 30.40 20.57 20.49
C ALA A 80 31.56 19.68 20.94
N ILE A 81 31.42 18.37 20.75
CA ILE A 81 32.50 17.39 20.90
C ILE A 81 32.83 16.86 19.51
N THR A 82 34.09 16.92 19.08
CA THR A 82 34.44 16.41 17.73
C THR A 82 35.87 15.91 17.61
N ALA A 83 36.06 14.89 16.77
CA ALA A 83 37.36 14.36 16.36
C ALA A 83 37.95 15.08 15.13
N GLU A 84 37.09 15.65 14.27
CA GLU A 84 37.45 16.38 13.06
C GLU A 84 36.54 17.60 12.94
N GLY A 85 37.11 18.79 13.09
CA GLY A 85 36.37 20.04 13.03
C GLY A 85 37.28 21.24 13.28
N ASP A 86 37.03 22.33 12.55
CA ASP A 86 37.71 23.60 12.80
C ASP A 86 36.96 24.35 13.91
N ARG A 87 37.70 24.84 14.90
CA ARG A 87 37.15 25.60 16.04
C ARG A 87 36.25 26.73 15.55
N ASP A 88 36.71 27.44 14.52
CA ASP A 88 36.00 28.58 13.95
C ASP A 88 34.67 28.16 13.33
N SER A 89 34.65 27.04 12.59
CA SER A 89 33.43 26.50 11.99
C SER A 89 32.40 26.01 13.01
N THR A 90 32.85 25.60 14.20
CA THR A 90 31.97 25.10 15.26
C THR A 90 31.30 26.22 16.02
N LEU A 91 32.07 27.25 16.37
CA LEU A 91 31.55 28.46 17.00
C LEU A 91 30.62 29.24 16.03
N ALA A 92 30.93 29.23 14.73
CA ALA A 92 30.13 29.86 13.67
C ALA A 92 28.66 29.42 13.64
N VAL A 93 28.41 28.15 13.96
CA VAL A 93 27.07 27.54 13.86
C VAL A 93 26.21 27.86 15.10
N GLY A 94 26.81 28.54 16.10
CA GLY A 94 26.15 28.95 17.33
C GLY A 94 26.46 28.08 18.54
N CYS A 95 27.52 27.26 18.48
CA CYS A 95 28.09 26.64 19.67
C CYS A 95 28.78 27.70 20.53
N ASP A 96 28.63 27.60 21.85
CA ASP A 96 29.33 28.46 22.81
C ASP A 96 30.70 27.90 23.20
N GLY A 97 31.02 26.69 22.77
CA GLY A 97 32.28 26.02 23.11
C GLY A 97 32.56 24.79 22.26
N PHE A 98 33.78 24.29 22.38
CA PHE A 98 34.29 23.16 21.62
C PHE A 98 35.20 22.30 22.51
N ILE A 99 35.09 20.98 22.37
CA ILE A 99 35.96 19.99 23.02
C ILE A 99 36.48 19.02 21.96
N ALA A 100 37.80 18.97 21.79
CA ALA A 100 38.44 18.01 20.88
C ALA A 100 38.38 16.58 21.46
N LYS A 101 38.13 15.59 20.60
CA LYS A 101 38.40 14.18 20.89
C LYS A 101 39.89 13.89 20.61
N PRO A 102 40.57 13.05 21.42
CA PRO A 102 40.04 12.32 22.57
C PRO A 102 39.79 13.23 23.79
N ILE A 103 38.71 12.95 24.52
CA ILE A 103 38.32 13.72 25.71
C ILE A 103 39.40 13.57 26.80
N ASP A 104 39.94 14.69 27.26
CA ASP A 104 40.83 14.72 28.43
C ASP A 104 40.02 14.58 29.72
N ALA A 105 39.94 13.35 30.22
CA ALA A 105 39.18 13.00 31.42
C ALA A 105 39.59 13.80 32.67
N ALA A 106 40.83 14.29 32.76
CA ALA A 106 41.31 15.03 33.94
C ALA A 106 40.69 16.44 34.02
N HIS A 107 40.48 17.09 32.86
CA HIS A 107 40.02 18.48 32.78
C HIS A 107 38.57 18.60 32.29
N PHE A 108 37.97 17.53 31.76
CA PHE A 108 36.63 17.58 31.16
C PHE A 108 35.55 18.18 32.08
N ALA A 109 35.47 17.75 33.34
CA ALA A 109 34.47 18.25 34.27
C ALA A 109 34.69 19.74 34.62
N GLU A 110 35.94 20.19 34.69
CA GLU A 110 36.27 21.60 34.95
C GLU A 110 35.88 22.47 33.74
N THR A 111 36.19 22.02 32.53
CA THR A 111 35.79 22.69 31.28
C THR A 111 34.27 22.84 31.20
N ILE A 112 33.51 21.78 31.50
CA ILE A 112 32.04 21.85 31.52
C ILE A 112 31.52 22.80 32.60
N ALA A 113 32.15 22.85 33.76
CA ALA A 113 31.78 23.80 34.82
C ALA A 113 31.98 25.26 34.39
N GLN A 114 32.98 25.57 33.56
CA GLN A 114 33.19 26.91 33.03
C GLN A 114 32.05 27.34 32.09
N PHE A 115 31.60 26.46 31.19
CA PHE A 115 30.46 26.74 30.31
C PHE A 115 29.15 26.88 31.08
N LEU A 116 28.92 26.05 32.10
CA LEU A 116 27.79 26.22 33.03
C LEU A 116 27.86 27.53 33.82
N GLY A 117 29.07 28.04 34.07
CA GLY A 117 29.34 29.33 34.72
C GLY A 117 29.19 30.55 33.81
N GLY A 118 28.81 30.36 32.54
CA GLY A 118 28.57 31.45 31.58
C GLY A 118 29.77 31.80 30.70
N HIS A 119 30.85 30.99 30.71
CA HIS A 119 31.92 31.14 29.72
C HIS A 119 31.38 30.81 28.32
N ARG A 120 31.74 31.62 27.32
CA ARG A 120 31.41 31.39 25.91
C ARG A 120 32.62 31.74 25.06
N GLU A 121 33.01 30.86 24.15
CA GLU A 121 34.02 31.09 23.13
C GLU A 121 33.33 31.73 21.91
N TRP A 122 33.87 32.83 21.37
CA TRP A 122 33.30 33.54 20.20
C TRP A 122 34.21 33.36 18.99
N ALA A 123 33.62 33.07 17.83
CA ALA A 123 34.33 33.09 16.54
C ALA A 123 34.48 34.52 16.01
N ASP A 124 35.57 34.78 15.29
CA ASP A 124 35.75 36.02 14.51
C ASP A 124 34.85 36.01 13.25
N ASP A 125 34.61 37.20 12.68
CA ASP A 125 33.57 37.57 11.68
C ASP A 125 33.59 36.78 10.34
N GLY A 126 34.54 35.85 10.15
CA GLY A 126 34.67 34.99 8.95
C GLY A 126 33.77 33.74 8.94
N SER A 127 33.28 33.35 10.11
CA SER A 127 32.38 32.23 10.40
C SER A 127 31.05 32.28 9.64
N ASP A 128 30.46 33.47 9.59
CA ASP A 128 29.16 33.74 8.95
C ASP A 128 29.19 33.50 7.43
N ARG A 129 30.37 33.67 6.81
CA ARG A 129 30.55 33.44 5.38
C ARG A 129 30.56 31.97 5.01
N LEU A 130 31.19 31.12 5.81
CA LEU A 130 31.28 29.67 5.55
C LEU A 130 29.92 28.98 5.73
N LEU A 131 29.14 29.37 6.75
CA LEU A 131 27.76 28.90 6.90
C LEU A 131 26.91 29.30 5.71
N ARG A 132 26.94 30.57 5.30
CA ARG A 132 26.19 31.04 4.13
C ARG A 132 26.57 30.26 2.87
N GLU A 133 27.85 29.97 2.67
CA GLU A 133 28.31 29.14 1.54
C GLU A 133 27.81 27.68 1.62
N ARG A 134 27.76 27.06 2.81
CA ARG A 134 27.21 25.70 2.98
C ARG A 134 25.71 25.66 2.80
N THR A 135 24.97 26.59 3.42
CA THR A 135 23.52 26.73 3.26
C THR A 135 23.16 26.95 1.79
N GLN A 136 23.90 27.82 1.10
CA GLN A 136 23.71 28.07 -0.34
C GLN A 136 23.92 26.80 -1.18
N LYS A 137 24.97 26.01 -0.91
CA LYS A 137 25.21 24.73 -1.61
C LYS A 137 24.11 23.70 -1.37
N ILE A 138 23.55 23.64 -0.17
CA ILE A 138 22.43 22.74 0.15
C ILE A 138 21.18 23.17 -0.61
N VAL A 139 20.86 24.47 -0.61
CA VAL A 139 19.73 25.04 -1.34
C VAL A 139 19.86 24.75 -2.84
N GLU A 140 21.02 25.00 -3.44
CA GLU A 140 21.27 24.68 -4.86
C GLU A 140 21.08 23.19 -5.18
N ARG A 141 21.54 22.30 -4.28
CA ARG A 141 21.37 20.86 -4.44
C ARG A 141 19.90 20.45 -4.36
N LEU A 142 19.15 21.05 -3.44
CA LEU A 142 17.71 20.80 -3.27
C LEU A 142 16.92 21.31 -4.47
N GLU A 143 17.18 22.54 -4.93
CA GLU A 143 16.54 23.12 -6.12
C GLU A 143 16.77 22.25 -7.35
N LYS A 144 18.00 21.80 -7.59
CA LYS A 144 18.32 20.89 -8.69
C LYS A 144 17.52 19.58 -8.59
N LYS A 145 17.38 19.03 -7.39
CA LYS A 145 16.67 17.77 -7.16
C LYS A 145 15.16 17.92 -7.29
N ILE A 146 14.61 19.07 -6.88
CA ILE A 146 13.19 19.43 -7.10
C ILE A 146 12.89 19.50 -8.59
N VAL A 147 13.74 20.17 -9.38
CA VAL A 147 13.56 20.26 -10.84
C VAL A 147 13.65 18.88 -11.48
N GLU A 148 14.64 18.06 -11.11
CA GLU A 148 14.81 16.70 -11.63
C GLU A 148 13.59 15.81 -11.31
N LEU A 149 13.11 15.84 -10.06
CA LEU A 149 11.92 15.12 -9.64
C LEU A 149 10.66 15.61 -10.36
N SER A 150 10.51 16.92 -10.53
CA SER A 150 9.38 17.51 -11.26
C SER A 150 9.37 17.06 -12.72
N VAL A 151 10.52 17.05 -13.40
CA VAL A 151 10.63 16.57 -14.79
C VAL A 151 10.33 15.08 -14.89
N THR A 152 10.82 14.30 -13.92
CA THR A 152 10.60 12.84 -13.90
C THR A 152 9.14 12.49 -13.64
N ASN A 153 8.49 13.16 -12.69
CA ASN A 153 7.05 13.03 -12.45
C ASN A 153 6.24 13.42 -13.68
N GLN A 154 6.55 14.53 -14.34
CA GLN A 154 5.84 14.94 -15.55
C GLN A 154 5.94 13.89 -16.65
N ARG A 155 7.13 13.31 -16.87
CA ARG A 155 7.33 12.21 -17.83
C ARG A 155 6.54 10.96 -17.46
N LEU A 156 6.49 10.60 -16.18
CA LEU A 156 5.70 9.46 -15.71
C LEU A 156 4.21 9.69 -15.94
N GLU A 157 3.72 10.89 -15.66
CA GLU A 157 2.32 11.27 -15.91
C GLU A 157 1.98 11.23 -17.40
N ASP A 158 2.88 11.69 -18.27
CA ASP A 158 2.71 11.63 -19.73
C ASP A 158 2.65 10.19 -20.24
N ILE A 159 3.55 9.32 -19.78
CA ILE A 159 3.55 7.89 -20.12
C ILE A 159 2.24 7.24 -19.63
N ALA A 160 1.82 7.53 -18.41
CA ALA A 160 0.59 7.00 -17.85
C ALA A 160 -0.64 7.46 -18.65
N ARG A 161 -0.69 8.73 -19.08
CA ARG A 161 -1.76 9.25 -19.95
C ARG A 161 -1.78 8.55 -21.30
N LEU A 162 -0.65 8.46 -21.99
CA LEU A 162 -0.56 7.82 -23.30
C LEU A 162 -0.94 6.33 -23.23
N ARG A 163 -0.49 5.62 -22.19
CA ARG A 163 -0.87 4.22 -21.94
C ARG A 163 -2.37 4.06 -21.78
N ARG A 164 -3.05 4.98 -21.07
CA ARG A 164 -4.52 4.98 -20.92
C ARG A 164 -5.24 5.17 -22.25
N GLU A 165 -4.87 6.22 -22.98
CA GLU A 165 -5.47 6.55 -24.27
C GLU A 165 -5.31 5.40 -25.26
N PHE A 166 -4.12 4.79 -25.32
CA PHE A 166 -3.87 3.61 -26.12
C PHE A 166 -4.81 2.44 -25.76
N LEU A 167 -4.92 2.11 -24.46
CA LEU A 167 -5.76 0.98 -24.02
C LEU A 167 -7.26 1.22 -24.28
N GLN A 168 -7.75 2.46 -24.10
CA GLN A 168 -9.13 2.82 -24.42
C GLN A 168 -9.40 2.73 -25.92
N ASN A 169 -8.49 3.26 -26.75
CA ASN A 169 -8.62 3.21 -28.21
C ASN A 169 -8.61 1.77 -28.72
N VAL A 170 -7.66 0.95 -28.28
CA VAL A 170 -7.59 -0.48 -28.64
C VAL A 170 -8.87 -1.20 -28.25
N SER A 171 -9.41 -0.95 -27.05
CA SER A 171 -10.66 -1.62 -26.69
C SER A 171 -11.85 -1.19 -27.54
N HIS A 172 -11.96 0.09 -27.88
CA HIS A 172 -13.04 0.56 -28.75
C HIS A 172 -12.90 -0.03 -30.17
N GLU A 173 -11.67 -0.08 -30.69
CA GLU A 173 -11.36 -0.69 -31.98
C GLU A 173 -11.55 -2.21 -32.00
N LEU A 174 -11.40 -2.91 -30.86
CA LEU A 174 -11.70 -4.34 -30.74
C LEU A 174 -13.20 -4.60 -30.50
N ALA A 175 -13.90 -3.74 -29.76
CA ALA A 175 -15.32 -3.90 -29.49
C ALA A 175 -16.19 -3.72 -30.75
N THR A 176 -15.81 -2.78 -31.61
CA THR A 176 -16.53 -2.45 -32.86
C THR A 176 -16.68 -3.66 -33.79
N PRO A 177 -15.61 -4.41 -34.17
CA PRO A 177 -15.73 -5.61 -35.00
C PRO A 177 -16.35 -6.80 -34.24
N MET A 178 -16.22 -6.86 -32.91
CA MET A 178 -16.78 -7.95 -32.11
C MET A 178 -18.30 -7.91 -32.00
N THR A 179 -18.88 -6.71 -31.96
CA THR A 179 -20.34 -6.52 -31.84
C THR A 179 -21.15 -7.21 -32.95
N PRO A 180 -20.86 -7.00 -34.25
CA PRO A 180 -21.56 -7.71 -35.32
C PRO A 180 -21.24 -9.21 -35.34
N VAL A 181 -20.02 -9.63 -34.99
CA VAL A 181 -19.66 -11.07 -34.90
C VAL A 181 -20.55 -11.79 -33.88
N VAL A 182 -20.69 -11.23 -32.67
CA VAL A 182 -21.59 -11.77 -31.64
C VAL A 182 -23.05 -11.72 -32.09
N GLY A 183 -23.46 -10.63 -32.75
CA GLY A 183 -24.81 -10.49 -33.30
C GLY A 183 -25.16 -11.58 -34.31
N TYR A 184 -24.32 -11.77 -35.33
CA TYR A 184 -24.52 -12.79 -36.35
C TYR A 184 -24.43 -14.21 -35.78
N LEU A 185 -23.53 -14.46 -34.83
CA LEU A 185 -23.46 -15.75 -34.14
C LEU A 185 -24.77 -16.08 -33.42
N ARG A 186 -25.37 -15.11 -32.72
CA ARG A 186 -26.67 -15.29 -32.07
C ARG A 186 -27.79 -15.57 -33.07
N LEU A 187 -27.86 -14.80 -34.17
CA LEU A 187 -28.85 -15.03 -35.22
C LEU A 187 -28.73 -16.44 -35.83
N LEU A 188 -27.50 -16.93 -36.04
CA LEU A 188 -27.26 -18.29 -36.54
C LEU A 188 -27.66 -19.35 -35.49
N LEU A 189 -27.21 -19.20 -34.23
CA LEU A 189 -27.47 -20.16 -33.15
C LEU A 189 -28.95 -20.25 -32.77
N ASN A 190 -29.69 -19.14 -32.89
CA ASN A 190 -31.14 -19.08 -32.71
C ASN A 190 -31.92 -19.62 -33.93
N GLU A 191 -31.22 -20.05 -34.99
CA GLU A 191 -31.80 -20.52 -36.25
C GLU A 191 -32.67 -19.48 -36.98
N GLU A 192 -32.51 -18.18 -36.67
CA GLU A 192 -33.23 -17.07 -37.32
C GLU A 192 -32.83 -16.88 -38.80
N LEU A 193 -31.66 -17.41 -39.18
CA LEU A 193 -31.14 -17.42 -40.56
C LEU A 193 -31.30 -18.79 -41.25
N GLY A 194 -32.04 -19.72 -40.63
CA GLY A 194 -32.28 -21.07 -41.12
C GLY A 194 -31.78 -22.17 -40.17
N PRO A 195 -32.21 -23.43 -40.40
CA PRO A 195 -31.87 -24.55 -39.54
C PRO A 195 -30.40 -24.92 -39.62
N LEU A 196 -29.81 -25.33 -38.48
CA LEU A 196 -28.42 -25.74 -38.40
C LEU A 196 -28.30 -27.27 -38.37
N THR A 197 -27.31 -27.80 -39.09
CA THR A 197 -26.86 -29.19 -38.87
C THR A 197 -26.12 -29.32 -37.54
N ASP A 198 -26.06 -30.54 -36.97
CA ASP A 198 -25.35 -30.80 -35.70
C ASP A 198 -23.87 -30.36 -35.75
N LEU A 199 -23.20 -30.58 -36.88
CA LEU A 199 -21.82 -30.15 -37.08
C LEU A 199 -21.69 -28.62 -37.09
N GLN A 200 -22.59 -27.91 -37.77
CA GLN A 200 -22.61 -26.44 -37.78
C GLN A 200 -22.89 -25.88 -36.38
N ARG A 201 -23.85 -26.46 -35.64
CA ARG A 201 -24.15 -26.08 -34.26
C ARG A 201 -22.92 -26.24 -33.36
N LYS A 202 -22.21 -27.35 -33.48
CA LYS A 202 -20.95 -27.59 -32.73
C LYS A 202 -19.87 -26.57 -33.08
N CYS A 203 -19.67 -26.28 -34.37
CA CYS A 203 -18.68 -25.28 -34.81
C CYS A 203 -19.05 -23.86 -34.33
N LEU A 204 -20.31 -23.45 -34.46
CA LEU A 204 -20.78 -22.13 -34.03
C LEU A 204 -20.68 -21.96 -32.51
N GLY A 205 -20.99 -23.00 -31.73
CA GLY A 205 -20.79 -22.98 -30.27
C GLY A 205 -19.32 -22.82 -29.87
N ALA A 206 -18.39 -23.45 -30.59
CA ALA A 206 -16.96 -23.26 -30.37
C ALA A 206 -16.48 -21.84 -30.72
N ILE A 207 -17.02 -21.24 -31.79
CA ILE A 207 -16.74 -19.85 -32.16
C ILE A 207 -17.32 -18.91 -31.10
N GLU A 208 -18.57 -19.10 -30.69
CA GLU A 208 -19.22 -18.30 -29.65
C GLU A 208 -18.41 -18.30 -28.35
N THR A 209 -17.99 -19.49 -27.89
CA THR A 209 -17.15 -19.64 -26.69
C THR A 209 -15.84 -18.86 -26.84
N SER A 210 -15.21 -18.93 -28.01
CA SER A 210 -13.95 -18.22 -28.30
C SER A 210 -14.14 -16.71 -28.35
N THR A 211 -15.22 -16.24 -28.96
CA THR A 211 -15.58 -14.81 -29.06
C THR A 211 -15.93 -14.24 -27.68
N GLN A 212 -16.69 -14.96 -26.86
CA GLN A 212 -16.99 -14.57 -25.49
C GLN A 212 -15.72 -14.50 -24.64
N ARG A 213 -14.79 -15.46 -24.80
CA ARG A 213 -13.48 -15.43 -24.13
C ARG A 213 -12.66 -14.21 -24.55
N LEU A 214 -12.59 -13.89 -25.84
CA LEU A 214 -11.86 -12.72 -26.33
C LEU A 214 -12.44 -11.42 -25.78
N ARG A 215 -13.77 -11.29 -25.79
CA ARG A 215 -14.45 -10.13 -25.20
C ARG A 215 -14.13 -9.98 -23.71
N SER A 216 -14.21 -11.08 -22.95
CA SER A 216 -13.86 -11.08 -21.53
C SER A 216 -12.41 -10.64 -21.27
N VAL A 217 -11.45 -11.07 -22.11
CA VAL A 217 -10.05 -10.61 -22.00
C VAL A 217 -9.93 -9.11 -22.24
N VAL A 218 -10.59 -8.59 -23.28
CA VAL A 218 -10.58 -7.14 -23.58
C VAL A 218 -11.22 -6.34 -22.46
N ASP A 219 -12.40 -6.76 -21.99
CA ASP A 219 -13.10 -6.11 -20.87
C ASP A 219 -12.23 -6.13 -19.60
N THR A 220 -11.54 -7.24 -19.34
CA THR A 220 -10.65 -7.36 -18.17
C THR A 220 -9.40 -6.48 -18.31
N LEU A 221 -8.82 -6.34 -19.51
CA LEU A 221 -7.71 -5.41 -19.75
C LEU A 221 -8.12 -3.95 -19.53
N LEU A 222 -9.32 -3.58 -19.96
CA LEU A 222 -9.90 -2.26 -19.66
C LEU A 222 -10.13 -2.05 -18.18
N ASP A 223 -10.66 -3.06 -17.49
CA ASP A 223 -10.84 -2.98 -16.05
C ASP A 223 -9.50 -2.77 -15.36
N VAL A 224 -8.44 -3.49 -15.73
CA VAL A 224 -7.09 -3.26 -15.17
C VAL A 224 -6.57 -1.86 -15.46
N SER A 225 -6.73 -1.36 -16.68
CA SER A 225 -6.38 0.03 -17.00
C SER A 225 -7.13 1.03 -16.11
N SER A 226 -8.41 0.75 -15.86
CA SER A 226 -9.26 1.56 -14.99
C SER A 226 -8.89 1.38 -13.50
N LEU A 227 -8.40 0.20 -13.11
CA LEU A 227 -7.91 -0.14 -11.77
C LEU A 227 -6.61 0.59 -11.45
N GLU A 228 -5.59 0.48 -12.31
CA GLU A 228 -4.27 1.13 -12.14
C GLU A 228 -4.39 2.67 -12.03
N THR A 229 -5.48 3.22 -12.56
CA THR A 229 -5.66 4.68 -12.68
C THR A 229 -6.66 5.24 -11.66
N GLY A 230 -7.26 4.38 -10.82
CA GLY A 230 -8.24 4.77 -9.81
C GLY A 230 -9.57 5.29 -10.39
N ARG A 231 -9.82 5.15 -11.70
CA ARG A 231 -10.96 5.72 -12.43
C ARG A 231 -12.03 4.70 -12.83
N MET A 232 -12.13 3.58 -12.12
CA MET A 232 -13.25 2.66 -12.37
C MET A 232 -14.58 3.39 -12.15
N HIS A 233 -15.38 3.52 -13.20
CA HIS A 233 -16.68 4.20 -13.12
C HIS A 233 -17.70 3.25 -12.51
N TYR A 234 -18.41 3.69 -11.48
CA TYR A 234 -19.46 2.92 -10.81
C TYR A 234 -20.82 3.58 -11.05
N TYR A 235 -21.79 2.79 -11.49
CA TYR A 235 -23.17 3.24 -11.65
C TYR A 235 -24.00 2.81 -10.45
N THR A 236 -24.01 3.64 -9.40
CA THR A 236 -24.77 3.37 -8.18
C THR A 236 -26.27 3.40 -8.46
N ARG A 237 -26.93 2.26 -8.28
CA ARG A 237 -28.39 2.10 -8.32
C ARG A 237 -28.87 1.20 -7.17
N PRO A 238 -30.14 1.31 -6.73
CA PRO A 238 -30.73 0.33 -5.84
C PRO A 238 -30.78 -1.05 -6.51
N TYR A 239 -30.48 -2.10 -5.75
CA TYR A 239 -30.56 -3.49 -6.20
C TYR A 239 -30.85 -4.43 -5.02
N ASP A 240 -31.27 -5.66 -5.32
CA ASP A 240 -31.35 -6.74 -4.34
C ASP A 240 -30.09 -7.61 -4.45
N PHE A 241 -29.29 -7.67 -3.40
CA PHE A 241 -28.07 -8.46 -3.34
C PHE A 241 -28.34 -9.95 -3.54
N ARG A 242 -29.48 -10.45 -3.04
CA ARG A 242 -29.93 -11.83 -3.22
C ARG A 242 -30.07 -12.16 -4.70
N GLU A 243 -30.77 -11.32 -5.46
CA GLU A 243 -30.97 -11.54 -6.90
C GLU A 243 -29.63 -11.56 -7.67
N VAL A 244 -28.67 -10.71 -7.29
CA VAL A 244 -27.34 -10.68 -7.91
C VAL A 244 -26.59 -11.99 -7.61
N ALA A 245 -26.62 -12.45 -6.37
CA ALA A 245 -25.99 -13.72 -5.97
C ALA A 245 -26.64 -14.93 -6.67
N THR A 246 -27.96 -14.99 -6.76
CA THR A 246 -28.69 -16.04 -7.49
C THR A 246 -28.30 -16.05 -8.97
N LYS A 247 -28.24 -14.88 -9.62
CA LYS A 247 -27.77 -14.77 -11.02
C LYS A 247 -26.34 -15.27 -11.20
N ALA A 248 -25.46 -15.03 -10.22
CA ALA A 248 -24.08 -15.52 -10.27
C ALA A 248 -24.02 -17.05 -10.16
N LEU A 249 -24.81 -17.63 -9.25
CA LEU A 249 -24.94 -19.08 -9.06
C LEU A 249 -25.48 -19.77 -10.31
N ASP A 250 -26.53 -19.23 -10.93
CA ASP A 250 -27.12 -19.79 -12.15
C ASP A 250 -26.14 -19.75 -13.34
N GLN A 251 -25.24 -18.77 -13.40
CA GLN A 251 -24.20 -18.71 -14.42
C GLN A 251 -23.09 -19.75 -14.22
N ILE A 252 -22.80 -20.15 -12.98
CA ILE A 252 -21.72 -21.12 -12.71
C ILE A 252 -22.20 -22.57 -12.71
N ARG A 253 -23.49 -22.84 -12.39
CA ARG A 253 -24.05 -24.20 -12.32
C ARG A 253 -23.68 -25.09 -13.51
N PRO A 254 -23.87 -24.69 -14.78
CA PRO A 254 -23.54 -25.55 -15.91
C PRO A 254 -22.07 -25.97 -15.94
N LYS A 255 -21.15 -25.08 -15.52
CA LYS A 255 -19.71 -25.38 -15.47
C LYS A 255 -19.34 -26.33 -14.33
N LEU A 256 -20.05 -26.26 -13.21
CA LEU A 256 -19.86 -27.19 -12.09
C LEU A 256 -20.39 -28.58 -12.46
N ASP A 257 -21.56 -28.64 -13.09
CA ASP A 257 -22.18 -29.88 -13.58
C ASP A 257 -21.30 -30.56 -14.64
N GLU A 258 -20.76 -29.81 -15.62
CA GLU A 258 -19.83 -30.31 -16.64
C GLU A 258 -18.56 -30.93 -16.04
N ARG A 259 -18.16 -30.50 -14.85
CA ARG A 259 -16.96 -30.98 -14.15
C ARG A 259 -17.25 -31.95 -13.02
N ASP A 260 -18.51 -32.36 -12.85
CA ASP A 260 -18.98 -33.22 -11.75
C ASP A 260 -18.61 -32.65 -10.37
N VAL A 261 -18.82 -31.36 -10.17
CA VAL A 261 -18.57 -30.67 -8.89
C VAL A 261 -19.90 -30.36 -8.22
N THR A 262 -20.06 -30.80 -6.97
CA THR A 262 -21.30 -30.58 -6.21
C THR A 262 -21.37 -29.14 -5.70
N LEU A 263 -22.47 -28.45 -5.98
CA LEU A 263 -22.75 -27.13 -5.42
C LEU A 263 -23.69 -27.23 -4.20
N VAL A 264 -23.24 -26.74 -3.06
CA VAL A 264 -24.07 -26.59 -1.84
C VAL A 264 -24.27 -25.11 -1.55
N GLU A 265 -25.49 -24.63 -1.66
CA GLU A 265 -25.79 -23.21 -1.49
C GLU A 265 -26.74 -22.96 -0.32
N ARG A 266 -26.52 -21.84 0.36
CA ARG A 266 -27.41 -21.31 1.39
C ARG A 266 -27.68 -19.84 1.10
N VAL A 267 -28.81 -19.58 0.45
CA VAL A 267 -29.27 -18.24 0.10
C VAL A 267 -30.60 -17.97 0.82
N PRO A 268 -30.74 -16.85 1.56
CA PRO A 268 -32.00 -16.48 2.20
C PRO A 268 -33.11 -16.22 1.18
N ASP A 269 -34.36 -16.46 1.57
CA ASP A 269 -35.53 -16.12 0.75
C ASP A 269 -35.89 -14.64 0.82
N GLU A 270 -35.51 -13.97 1.92
CA GLU A 270 -35.80 -12.56 2.14
C GLU A 270 -34.98 -11.64 1.22
N PRO A 271 -35.57 -10.56 0.69
CA PRO A 271 -34.84 -9.56 -0.09
C PRO A 271 -33.74 -8.89 0.74
N MET A 272 -32.61 -8.61 0.09
CA MET A 272 -31.44 -7.99 0.70
C MET A 272 -31.12 -6.67 -0.02
N PRO A 273 -31.89 -5.59 0.25
CA PRO A 273 -31.75 -4.33 -0.48
C PRO A 273 -30.40 -3.67 -0.20
N ALA A 274 -29.75 -3.20 -1.27
CA ALA A 274 -28.48 -2.47 -1.24
C ALA A 274 -28.42 -1.40 -2.34
N GLN A 275 -27.42 -0.52 -2.27
CA GLN A 275 -27.09 0.47 -3.28
C GLN A 275 -25.66 0.26 -3.80
N GLY A 276 -25.46 0.37 -5.10
CA GLY A 276 -24.17 0.07 -5.71
C GLY A 276 -24.28 -0.28 -7.18
N ASP A 277 -23.28 -0.95 -7.72
CA ASP A 277 -23.23 -1.38 -9.12
C ASP A 277 -23.45 -2.90 -9.19
N PRO A 278 -24.69 -3.38 -9.42
CA PRO A 278 -24.97 -4.82 -9.42
C PRO A 278 -24.34 -5.56 -10.60
N ASP A 279 -24.00 -4.88 -11.70
CA ASP A 279 -23.37 -5.53 -12.85
C ASP A 279 -21.90 -5.84 -12.54
N LYS A 280 -21.20 -4.91 -11.88
CA LYS A 280 -19.84 -5.17 -11.37
C LYS A 280 -19.82 -6.18 -10.24
N LEU A 281 -20.79 -6.11 -9.33
CA LEU A 281 -20.90 -7.08 -8.25
C LEU A 281 -21.16 -8.51 -8.78
N LEU A 282 -22.07 -8.67 -9.74
CA LEU A 282 -22.33 -9.93 -10.43
C LEU A 282 -21.03 -10.50 -11.01
N ARG A 283 -20.27 -9.68 -11.72
CA ARG A 283 -18.99 -10.09 -12.31
C ARG A 283 -17.96 -10.49 -11.25
N THR A 284 -17.90 -9.76 -10.13
CA THR A 284 -17.05 -10.11 -8.99
C THR A 284 -17.41 -11.48 -8.40
N MET A 285 -18.70 -11.74 -8.14
CA MET A 285 -19.17 -13.05 -7.65
C MET A 285 -18.85 -14.17 -8.64
N VAL A 286 -19.10 -13.95 -9.94
CA VAL A 286 -18.77 -14.92 -11.00
C VAL A 286 -17.27 -15.20 -11.07
N HIS A 287 -16.39 -14.20 -10.91
CA HIS A 287 -14.95 -14.42 -10.89
C HIS A 287 -14.51 -15.33 -9.72
N VAL A 288 -15.09 -15.14 -8.53
CA VAL A 288 -14.80 -15.98 -7.36
C VAL A 288 -15.31 -17.42 -7.57
N LEU A 289 -16.55 -17.58 -8.05
CA LEU A 289 -17.14 -18.87 -8.35
C LEU A 289 -16.41 -19.62 -9.47
N ASP A 290 -15.97 -18.92 -10.52
CA ASP A 290 -15.23 -19.49 -11.63
C ASP A 290 -13.85 -19.99 -11.18
N ASN A 291 -13.20 -19.30 -10.23
CA ASN A 291 -11.99 -19.81 -9.58
C ASN A 291 -12.27 -21.09 -8.78
N ALA A 292 -13.31 -21.09 -7.94
CA ALA A 292 -13.69 -22.29 -7.17
C ALA A 292 -13.97 -23.48 -8.10
N SER A 293 -14.77 -23.30 -9.15
CA SER A 293 -15.03 -24.31 -10.19
C SER A 293 -13.74 -24.78 -10.88
N LYS A 294 -12.79 -23.86 -11.14
CA LYS A 294 -11.53 -24.17 -11.82
C LYS A 294 -10.64 -25.11 -11.03
N PHE A 295 -10.45 -24.82 -9.74
CA PHE A 295 -9.48 -25.48 -8.87
C PHE A 295 -10.05 -26.65 -8.08
N THR A 296 -11.38 -26.79 -8.03
CA THR A 296 -12.01 -27.97 -7.44
C THR A 296 -11.83 -29.18 -8.37
N PRO A 297 -11.35 -30.33 -7.85
CA PRO A 297 -11.26 -31.56 -8.63
C PRO A 297 -12.65 -32.12 -8.96
N THR A 298 -12.74 -32.93 -10.01
CA THR A 298 -13.95 -33.71 -10.36
C THR A 298 -14.37 -34.58 -9.18
N GLY A 299 -15.67 -34.59 -8.86
CA GLY A 299 -16.23 -35.22 -7.66
C GLY A 299 -16.08 -34.40 -6.38
N GLY A 300 -15.50 -33.19 -6.45
CA GLY A 300 -15.35 -32.27 -5.32
C GLY A 300 -16.62 -31.47 -5.02
N GLU A 301 -16.50 -30.54 -4.07
CA GLU A 301 -17.61 -29.73 -3.57
C GLU A 301 -17.24 -28.24 -3.50
N VAL A 302 -18.20 -27.39 -3.89
CA VAL A 302 -18.16 -25.94 -3.71
C VAL A 302 -19.36 -25.54 -2.86
N ALA A 303 -19.10 -24.87 -1.74
CA ALA A 303 -20.12 -24.36 -0.84
C ALA A 303 -20.25 -22.83 -0.97
N VAL A 304 -21.47 -22.31 -1.04
CA VAL A 304 -21.76 -20.88 -1.15
C VAL A 304 -22.75 -20.45 -0.08
N GLU A 305 -22.41 -19.42 0.69
CA GLU A 305 -23.31 -18.84 1.69
C GLU A 305 -23.52 -17.35 1.44
N VAL A 306 -24.78 -16.95 1.42
CA VAL A 306 -25.22 -15.56 1.33
C VAL A 306 -25.94 -15.23 2.63
N ARG A 307 -25.57 -14.14 3.29
CA ARG A 307 -26.25 -13.73 4.53
C ARG A 307 -26.00 -12.24 4.84
N PRO A 308 -26.88 -11.60 5.63
CA PRO A 308 -26.50 -10.34 6.24
C PRO A 308 -25.42 -10.62 7.28
N GLU A 309 -24.35 -9.83 7.28
CA GLU A 309 -23.28 -9.94 8.29
C GLU A 309 -23.51 -8.94 9.43
N SER A 310 -23.95 -7.74 9.08
CA SER A 310 -24.36 -6.68 10.00
C SER A 310 -25.55 -5.90 9.41
N ASP A 311 -25.97 -4.85 10.11
CA ASP A 311 -26.97 -3.91 9.57
C ASP A 311 -26.46 -3.18 8.32
N ASP A 312 -25.13 -3.00 8.21
CA ASP A 312 -24.48 -2.24 7.14
C ASP A 312 -23.78 -3.11 6.09
N HIS A 313 -23.54 -4.40 6.36
CA HIS A 313 -22.78 -5.29 5.47
C HIS A 313 -23.53 -6.58 5.11
N LEU A 314 -23.31 -7.00 3.87
CA LEU A 314 -23.80 -8.23 3.27
C LEU A 314 -22.61 -9.13 2.94
N LEU A 315 -22.73 -10.43 3.18
CA LEU A 315 -21.68 -11.40 2.94
C LEU A 315 -22.06 -12.34 1.79
N PHE A 316 -21.10 -12.55 0.89
CA PHE A 316 -21.09 -13.64 -0.08
C PHE A 316 -19.80 -14.45 0.13
N ALA A 317 -19.92 -15.65 0.67
CA ALA A 317 -18.80 -16.53 0.98
C ALA A 317 -18.80 -17.74 0.04
N VAL A 318 -17.64 -18.09 -0.50
CA VAL A 318 -17.43 -19.26 -1.36
C VAL A 318 -16.30 -20.09 -0.77
N ALA A 319 -16.57 -21.35 -0.46
CA ALA A 319 -15.56 -22.32 -0.06
C ALA A 319 -15.47 -23.45 -1.09
N ASP A 320 -14.27 -23.98 -1.31
CA ASP A 320 -14.04 -25.13 -2.20
C ASP A 320 -13.29 -26.27 -1.52
N SER A 321 -13.41 -27.48 -2.09
CA SER A 321 -12.68 -28.68 -1.68
C SER A 321 -11.41 -28.93 -2.53
N GLY A 322 -10.87 -27.90 -3.15
CA GLY A 322 -9.67 -27.94 -3.98
C GLY A 322 -8.36 -28.05 -3.17
N PRO A 323 -7.21 -27.89 -3.84
CA PRO A 323 -5.89 -28.04 -3.21
C PRO A 323 -5.54 -26.91 -2.23
N GLY A 324 -6.34 -25.84 -2.19
CA GLY A 324 -6.05 -24.64 -1.42
C GLY A 324 -4.91 -23.79 -2.00
N VAL A 325 -4.58 -22.73 -1.28
CA VAL A 325 -3.48 -21.80 -1.57
C VAL A 325 -2.46 -21.87 -0.44
N ARG A 326 -1.17 -21.99 -0.78
CA ARG A 326 -0.09 -21.93 0.24
C ARG A 326 -0.07 -20.56 0.92
N PRO A 327 0.19 -20.47 2.25
CA PRO A 327 0.16 -19.21 3.00
C PRO A 327 1.02 -18.09 2.39
N GLU A 328 2.17 -18.44 1.83
CA GLU A 328 3.10 -17.51 1.15
C GLU A 328 2.51 -16.80 -0.09
N HIS A 329 1.45 -17.37 -0.69
CA HIS A 329 0.80 -16.83 -1.87
C HIS A 329 -0.48 -16.05 -1.56
N ILE A 330 -1.08 -16.20 -0.38
CA ILE A 330 -2.40 -15.62 -0.05
C ILE A 330 -2.40 -14.09 -0.22
N ALA A 331 -1.35 -13.40 0.23
CA ALA A 331 -1.25 -11.95 0.06
C ALA A 331 -1.09 -11.53 -1.42
N ARG A 332 -0.48 -12.39 -2.25
CA ARG A 332 -0.07 -12.08 -3.62
C ARG A 332 -1.11 -12.46 -4.68
N ILE A 333 -1.99 -13.44 -4.41
CA ILE A 333 -3.06 -13.83 -5.35
C ILE A 333 -4.10 -12.73 -5.63
N MET A 334 -4.09 -11.66 -4.83
CA MET A 334 -4.87 -10.46 -5.09
C MET A 334 -4.13 -9.40 -5.93
N GLU A 335 -2.83 -9.58 -6.17
CA GLU A 335 -2.05 -8.69 -7.03
C GLU A 335 -2.44 -8.92 -8.51
N PRO A 336 -2.59 -7.85 -9.31
CA PRO A 336 -2.84 -7.99 -10.74
C PRO A 336 -1.75 -8.82 -11.43
N PHE A 337 -2.17 -9.74 -12.30
CA PHE A 337 -1.33 -10.62 -13.10
C PHE A 337 -0.54 -11.68 -12.32
N TYR A 338 -0.77 -11.80 -11.02
CA TYR A 338 -0.10 -12.81 -10.22
C TYR A 338 -0.73 -14.20 -10.46
N GLN A 339 0.14 -15.19 -10.68
CA GLN A 339 -0.22 -16.61 -10.82
C GLN A 339 0.75 -17.44 -9.99
N VAL A 340 0.24 -18.36 -9.19
CA VAL A 340 1.04 -19.21 -8.29
C VAL A 340 2.06 -20.08 -9.04
N ASP A 341 1.72 -20.55 -10.25
CA ASP A 341 2.55 -21.50 -10.99
C ASP A 341 3.31 -20.89 -12.19
N GLY A 342 3.23 -19.57 -12.42
CA GLY A 342 4.04 -18.80 -13.38
C GLY A 342 4.09 -19.29 -14.84
N SER A 343 3.35 -20.34 -15.17
CA SER A 343 3.43 -21.07 -16.43
C SER A 343 2.11 -20.95 -17.16
N VAL A 344 2.16 -20.32 -18.33
CA VAL A 344 1.05 -20.14 -19.27
C VAL A 344 0.53 -21.51 -19.80
N THR A 345 1.26 -22.58 -19.50
CA THR A 345 1.06 -23.95 -20.01
C THR A 345 0.72 -24.93 -18.89
N ARG A 346 -0.55 -24.96 -18.46
CA ARG A 346 -1.32 -26.15 -18.01
C ARG A 346 -2.79 -25.78 -17.82
N ASP A 347 -3.64 -26.81 -17.80
CA ASP A 347 -5.07 -26.90 -18.16
C ASP A 347 -6.10 -25.88 -17.61
N HIS A 348 -5.71 -24.91 -16.77
CA HIS A 348 -6.66 -23.99 -16.09
C HIS A 348 -6.29 -22.50 -16.17
N GLY A 349 -5.42 -22.10 -17.10
CA GLY A 349 -4.88 -20.74 -17.23
C GLY A 349 -5.91 -19.60 -17.34
N GLY A 350 -5.96 -18.73 -16.33
CA GLY A 350 -6.66 -17.43 -16.33
C GLY A 350 -5.69 -16.27 -16.11
N VAL A 351 -5.98 -15.05 -16.57
CA VAL A 351 -5.03 -13.91 -16.65
C VAL A 351 -4.52 -13.39 -15.28
N GLY A 352 -4.96 -13.95 -14.15
CA GLY A 352 -4.54 -13.51 -12.81
C GLY A 352 -5.16 -12.16 -12.40
N LEU A 353 -6.32 -11.81 -12.96
CA LEU A 353 -6.96 -10.51 -12.78
C LEU A 353 -8.29 -10.57 -12.03
N GLY A 354 -8.88 -11.77 -11.89
CA GLY A 354 -10.22 -11.93 -11.32
C GLY A 354 -10.33 -11.46 -9.87
N LEU A 355 -9.37 -11.87 -9.02
CA LEU A 355 -9.34 -11.50 -7.61
C LEU A 355 -8.94 -10.03 -7.39
N ALA A 356 -8.04 -9.48 -8.21
CA ALA A 356 -7.69 -8.06 -8.18
C ALA A 356 -8.91 -7.17 -8.50
N PHE A 357 -9.71 -7.56 -9.51
CA PHE A 357 -10.99 -6.91 -9.81
C PHE A 357 -11.98 -7.05 -8.67
N ALA A 358 -12.15 -8.27 -8.14
CA ALA A 358 -13.06 -8.56 -7.03
C ALA A 358 -12.75 -7.67 -5.82
N ARG A 359 -11.48 -7.55 -5.45
CA ARG A 359 -11.02 -6.70 -4.35
C ARG A 359 -11.45 -5.25 -4.53
N ARG A 360 -11.14 -4.64 -5.68
CA ARG A 360 -11.44 -3.23 -5.89
C ARG A 360 -12.93 -2.93 -5.92
N VAL A 361 -13.73 -3.78 -6.57
CA VAL A 361 -15.19 -3.62 -6.60
C VAL A 361 -15.74 -3.70 -5.19
N THR A 362 -15.27 -4.65 -4.38
CA THR A 362 -15.74 -4.84 -3.01
C THR A 362 -15.34 -3.67 -2.10
N GLU A 363 -14.10 -3.19 -2.22
CA GLU A 363 -13.63 -1.95 -1.55
C GLU A 363 -14.48 -0.73 -1.94
N ALA A 364 -14.77 -0.55 -3.22
CA ALA A 364 -15.56 0.58 -3.72
C ALA A 364 -17.04 0.51 -3.32
N LEU A 365 -17.54 -0.68 -3.02
CA LEU A 365 -18.88 -0.89 -2.47
C LEU A 365 -18.89 -0.84 -0.93
N GLY A 366 -17.83 -0.30 -0.30
CA GLY A 366 -17.79 -0.07 1.14
C GLY A 366 -17.54 -1.32 1.98
N GLY A 367 -16.86 -2.32 1.43
CA GLY A 367 -16.53 -3.54 2.16
C GLY A 367 -15.13 -4.08 1.85
N SER A 368 -14.93 -5.39 2.00
CA SER A 368 -13.61 -6.03 1.90
C SER A 368 -13.70 -7.45 1.32
N ILE A 369 -12.57 -7.94 0.83
CA ILE A 369 -12.39 -9.33 0.43
C ILE A 369 -11.36 -10.00 1.33
N GLU A 370 -11.67 -11.18 1.84
CA GLU A 370 -10.76 -11.98 2.65
C GLU A 370 -10.62 -13.38 2.06
N ILE A 371 -9.41 -13.93 2.14
CA ILE A 371 -9.11 -15.26 1.64
C ILE A 371 -8.42 -16.04 2.75
N SER A 372 -8.93 -17.25 3.04
CA SER A 372 -8.29 -18.20 3.95
C SER A 372 -8.14 -19.57 3.27
N SER A 373 -7.02 -20.23 3.54
CA SER A 373 -6.73 -21.56 3.04
C SER A 373 -5.82 -22.29 4.06
N PRO A 374 -6.31 -23.33 4.76
CA PRO A 374 -7.67 -23.87 4.68
C PRO A 374 -8.74 -22.88 5.22
N PRO A 375 -10.03 -23.11 4.94
CA PRO A 375 -11.13 -22.27 5.44
C PRO A 375 -11.13 -22.14 6.96
N ALA A 376 -11.30 -20.91 7.46
CA ALA A 376 -11.35 -20.61 8.90
C ALA A 376 -12.70 -20.97 9.58
N GLY A 377 -13.60 -21.68 8.89
CA GLY A 377 -14.93 -22.03 9.40
C GLY A 377 -15.75 -22.86 8.42
N GLU A 378 -17.04 -23.04 8.74
CA GLU A 378 -18.01 -23.67 7.85
C GLU A 378 -18.66 -22.64 6.92
N VAL A 379 -18.88 -23.00 5.66
CA VAL A 379 -19.69 -22.24 4.70
C VAL A 379 -20.88 -23.10 4.31
N ALA A 380 -22.09 -22.56 4.42
CA ALA A 380 -23.33 -23.30 4.12
C ALA A 380 -23.43 -24.65 4.86
N LYS A 381 -22.93 -24.70 6.12
CA LYS A 381 -22.84 -25.91 6.97
C LYS A 381 -21.89 -26.99 6.42
N ARG A 382 -20.92 -26.60 5.62
CA ARG A 382 -19.87 -27.47 5.08
C ARG A 382 -18.51 -27.00 5.55
N GLN A 383 -17.73 -27.95 6.05
CA GLN A 383 -16.32 -27.74 6.36
C GLN A 383 -15.48 -28.30 5.21
N LEU A 384 -14.98 -27.42 4.35
CA LEU A 384 -14.17 -27.79 3.18
C LEU A 384 -12.68 -27.55 3.46
N SER A 385 -11.81 -28.23 2.72
CA SER A 385 -10.35 -28.22 2.95
C SER A 385 -9.56 -27.30 2.02
N GLY A 386 -10.20 -26.71 1.01
CA GLY A 386 -9.54 -25.93 -0.04
C GLY A 386 -9.40 -24.46 0.32
N THR A 387 -10.02 -23.58 -0.46
CA THR A 387 -9.95 -22.12 -0.24
C THR A 387 -11.31 -21.58 0.18
N LEU A 388 -11.33 -20.60 1.07
CA LEU A 388 -12.48 -19.77 1.40
C LEU A 388 -12.21 -18.34 0.95
N VAL A 389 -13.14 -17.79 0.17
CA VAL A 389 -13.17 -16.39 -0.25
C VAL A 389 -14.44 -15.74 0.31
N GLU A 390 -14.28 -14.69 1.10
CA GLU A 390 -15.37 -13.91 1.68
C GLU A 390 -15.44 -12.54 1.03
N LEU A 391 -16.57 -12.20 0.42
CA LEU A 391 -16.87 -10.87 -0.10
C LEU A 391 -17.84 -10.16 0.85
N ARG A 392 -17.34 -9.16 1.57
CA ARG A 392 -18.16 -8.27 2.42
C ARG A 392 -18.51 -7.02 1.62
N VAL A 393 -19.78 -6.69 1.47
CA VAL A 393 -20.25 -5.57 0.65
C VAL A 393 -21.14 -4.67 1.49
N GLY A 394 -20.92 -3.35 1.45
CA GLY A 394 -21.76 -2.39 2.15
C GLY A 394 -23.17 -2.31 1.53
N ARG A 395 -24.21 -2.23 2.37
CA ARG A 395 -25.60 -2.00 1.93
C ARG A 395 -25.76 -0.62 1.31
N VAL A 396 -25.07 0.38 1.84
CA VAL A 396 -24.98 1.72 1.28
C VAL A 396 -23.50 2.13 1.39
N PRO A 397 -22.74 2.15 0.28
CA PRO A 397 -21.34 2.54 0.32
C PRO A 397 -21.22 3.98 0.81
N GLU A 398 -20.41 4.22 1.84
CA GLU A 398 -19.98 5.57 2.17
C GLU A 398 -19.18 6.11 0.98
N ARG A 399 -19.67 7.16 0.33
CA ARG A 399 -18.94 7.78 -0.79
C ARG A 399 -17.61 8.31 -0.26
N PRO A 400 -16.45 7.98 -0.86
CA PRO A 400 -15.34 8.91 -0.80
C PRO A 400 -15.82 10.20 -1.51
N GLU A 401 -15.67 11.35 -0.86
CA GLU A 401 -15.90 12.64 -1.49
C GLU A 401 -15.15 12.67 -2.83
N ILE A 402 -15.92 12.68 -3.92
CA ILE A 402 -15.36 12.94 -5.24
C ILE A 402 -14.87 14.38 -5.18
N GLN A 403 -13.57 14.58 -4.91
CA GLN A 403 -12.92 15.84 -5.24
C GLN A 403 -13.00 15.98 -6.75
N SER A 404 -14.05 16.65 -7.21
CA SER A 404 -14.12 17.25 -8.53
C SER A 404 -12.98 18.27 -8.63
N LYS A 405 -11.89 17.87 -9.27
CA LYS A 405 -10.90 18.76 -9.88
C LYS A 405 -10.61 18.29 -11.29
#